data_AF-A0A7C5NJW3-F1
#
_entry.id   AF-A0A7C5NJW3-F1
#
_cell.length_a   1.000
_cell.length_b   1.000
_cell.length_c   1.000
_cell.angle_alpha   90.00
_cell.angle_beta   90.00
_cell.angle_gamma   90.00
#
_symmetry.space_group_name_H-M   'P 1'
#
loop_
_entity.id
_entity.type
_entity.pdbx_description
1 polymer ?
#
loop_
_entity_poly.entity_id
_entity_poly.type
_entity_poly.pdbx_seq_one_letter_code
_entity_poly.pdbx_strand_id
1 'polypeptide(L)' 'FFYGDYYVMELDENYQWAVIGSSSDKYLWILSRSPKMEDSLYNQILKKLSNRGYNINKLIKVKQKDVE' A
#
# COMPACT_ATOMS: atom_id res chain seq x y z
N PHE A 1 -14.11 16.15 -6.98
CA PHE A 1 -14.60 14.76 -6.91
C PHE A 1 -13.59 13.85 -7.61
N PHE A 2 -13.25 12.70 -7.03
CA PHE A 2 -12.38 11.68 -7.64
C PHE A 2 -13.21 10.41 -7.88
N TYR A 3 -13.03 9.79 -9.05
CA TYR A 3 -13.68 8.54 -9.43
C TYR A 3 -12.63 7.64 -10.08
N GLY A 4 -12.63 6.37 -9.71
CA GLY A 4 -11.69 5.40 -10.25
C GLY A 4 -11.94 4.02 -9.66
N ASP A 5 -11.38 3.02 -10.32
CA ASP A 5 -11.44 1.64 -9.85
C ASP A 5 -10.74 1.48 -8.51
N TYR A 6 -11.25 0.55 -7.70
CA TYR A 6 -10.70 0.24 -6.39
C TYR A 6 -10.55 -1.28 -6.27
N TYR A 7 -9.34 -1.77 -6.50
CA TYR A 7 -9.04 -3.20 -6.46
C TYR A 7 -8.21 -3.54 -5.23
N VAL A 8 -8.71 -4.44 -4.37
CA VAL A 8 -7.92 -5.05 -3.30
C VAL A 8 -7.01 -6.10 -3.94
N MET A 9 -5.72 -5.76 -4.10
CA MET A 9 -4.75 -6.60 -4.82
C MET A 9 -3.98 -7.55 -3.90
N GLU A 10 -3.82 -7.18 -2.63
CA GLU A 10 -3.32 -8.02 -1.55
C GLU A 10 -3.99 -7.62 -0.24
N LEU A 11 -4.15 -8.60 0.64
CA LEU A 11 -4.79 -8.47 1.93
C LEU A 11 -4.19 -9.51 2.86
N ASP A 12 -3.90 -9.14 4.10
CA ASP A 12 -3.45 -10.09 5.11
C ASP A 12 -4.61 -10.90 5.69
N GLU A 13 -4.27 -12.05 6.25
CA GLU A 13 -5.25 -12.99 6.82
C GLU A 13 -6.14 -12.34 7.89
N ASN A 14 -5.60 -11.38 8.64
CA ASN A 14 -6.29 -10.72 9.75
C ASN A 14 -6.79 -9.29 9.40
N TYR A 15 -6.76 -8.90 8.13
CA TYR A 15 -7.24 -7.59 7.65
C TYR A 15 -6.59 -6.38 8.35
N GLN A 16 -5.34 -6.52 8.80
CA GLN A 16 -4.50 -5.46 9.36
C GLN A 16 -3.85 -4.58 8.31
N TRP A 17 -3.65 -5.06 7.07
CA TRP A 17 -3.12 -4.25 5.97
C TRP A 17 -3.67 -4.70 4.61
N ALA A 18 -3.70 -3.76 3.66
CA ALA A 18 -4.14 -4.03 2.29
C ALA A 18 -3.34 -3.24 1.27
N VAL A 19 -3.20 -3.80 0.07
CA VAL A 19 -2.67 -3.10 -1.10
C VAL A 19 -3.83 -2.84 -2.05
N ILE A 20 -4.04 -1.57 -2.39
CA ILE A 20 -5.11 -1.13 -3.26
C ILE A 20 -4.52 -0.58 -4.56
N GLY A 21 -5.06 -1.03 -5.69
CA GLY A 21 -4.71 -0.52 -7.02
C GLY A 21 -5.93 -0.09 -7.82
N SER A 22 -5.71 0.15 -9.11
CA SER A 22 -6.74 0.48 -10.10
C SER A 22 -6.49 -0.28 -11.41
N SER A 23 -7.29 -0.04 -12.45
CA SER A 23 -7.02 -0.52 -13.81
C SER A 23 -5.76 0.03 -14.46
N SER A 24 -5.11 1.01 -13.83
CA SER A 24 -3.81 1.57 -14.26
C SER A 24 -2.74 1.47 -13.17
N ASP A 25 -1.48 1.57 -13.57
CA ASP A 25 -0.33 1.63 -12.68
C ASP A 25 -0.13 3.00 -11.99
N LYS A 26 -0.98 3.97 -12.30
CA LYS A 26 -0.90 5.35 -11.80
C LYS A 26 -1.38 5.51 -10.36
N TYR A 27 -2.19 4.57 -9.89
CA TYR A 27 -2.85 4.63 -8.58
C TYR A 27 -2.51 3.40 -7.75
N LEU A 28 -1.95 3.64 -6.57
CA LEU A 28 -1.49 2.60 -5.66
C LEU A 28 -1.52 3.13 -4.23
N TRP A 29 -2.08 2.35 -3.31
CA TRP A 29 -2.08 2.65 -1.88
C TRP A 29 -1.74 1.41 -1.06
N ILE A 30 -0.99 1.63 0.01
CA ILE A 30 -0.76 0.64 1.07
C ILE A 30 -1.50 1.15 2.29
N LEU A 31 -2.49 0.39 2.74
CA LEU A 31 -3.34 0.73 3.88
C LEU A 31 -2.98 -0.14 5.08
N SER A 32 -3.11 0.43 6.28
CA SER A 32 -2.83 -0.23 7.55
C SER A 32 -3.88 0.18 8.58
N ARG A 33 -4.30 -0.77 9.43
CA ARG A 33 -5.16 -0.48 10.60
C ARG A 33 -4.41 0.30 11.68
N SER A 34 -3.08 0.15 11.73
CA SER A 34 -2.19 0.92 12.60
C SER A 34 -1.54 2.10 11.86
N PRO A 35 -1.33 3.26 12.50
CA PRO A 35 -0.57 4.38 11.92
C PRO A 35 0.88 4.04 11.57
N LYS A 36 1.46 3.04 12.24
CA LYS A 36 2.82 2.56 11.99
C LYS A 36 2.76 1.11 11.52
N MET A 37 3.57 0.80 10.51
CA MET A 37 3.78 -0.54 9.98
C MET A 37 5.26 -0.89 10.17
N GLU A 38 5.54 -2.13 10.55
CA GLU A 38 6.89 -2.67 10.64
C GLU A 38 7.64 -2.47 9.31
N ASP A 39 8.84 -1.91 9.35
CA ASP A 39 9.60 -1.61 8.13
C ASP A 39 9.93 -2.87 7.33
N SER A 40 10.10 -4.02 8.00
CA SER A 40 10.32 -5.32 7.34
C SER A 40 9.11 -5.73 6.48
N LEU A 41 7.90 -5.61 7.02
CA LEU A 41 6.65 -5.88 6.31
C LEU A 41 6.45 -4.89 5.17
N TYR A 42 6.68 -3.60 5.42
CA TYR A 42 6.59 -2.56 4.38
C TYR A 42 7.52 -2.86 3.20
N ASN A 43 8.77 -3.23 3.47
CA ASN A 43 9.75 -3.59 2.44
C ASN A 43 9.36 -4.88 1.69
N GLN A 44 8.75 -5.86 2.36
CA GLN A 44 8.20 -7.05 1.69
C GLN A 44 7.09 -6.68 0.70
N ILE A 45 6.18 -5.79 1.10
CA ILE A 45 5.10 -5.28 0.23
C ILE A 45 5.70 -4.54 -0.98
N LEU A 46 6.69 -3.66 -0.76
CA LEU A 46 7.37 -2.95 -1.85
C LEU A 46 8.03 -3.90 -2.84
N LYS A 47 8.67 -4.97 -2.37
CA LYS A 47 9.28 -5.99 -3.25
C LYS A 47 8.22 -6.68 -4.12
N LYS A 48 7.08 -7.06 -3.54
CA LYS A 48 5.96 -7.65 -4.31
C LYS A 48 5.40 -6.69 -5.35
N LEU A 49 5.23 -5.41 -5.00
CA LEU A 49 4.76 -4.36 -5.90
C LEU A 49 5.73 -4.12 -7.07
N SER A 50 7.03 -4.06 -6.78
CA SER A 50 8.06 -3.94 -7.81
C SER A 50 8.06 -5.15 -8.75
N ASN A 51 7.92 -6.37 -8.22
CA ASN A 51 7.82 -7.58 -9.04
C ASN A 51 6.56 -7.60 -9.92
N ARG A 52 5.47 -6.93 -9.49
CA ARG A 52 4.25 -6.73 -10.30
C ARG A 52 4.39 -5.61 -11.35
N GLY A 53 5.52 -4.91 -11.40
CA GLY A 53 5.80 -3.86 -12.39
C GLY A 53 5.47 -2.44 -11.93
N TYR A 54 5.07 -2.22 -10.67
CA TYR A 54 4.88 -0.87 -10.15
C TYR A 54 6.22 -0.14 -9.94
N ASN A 55 6.28 1.13 -10.34
CA ASN A 55 7.40 1.99 -10.00
C ASN A 55 7.26 2.50 -8.55
N ILE A 56 7.83 1.75 -7.60
CA ILE A 56 7.76 2.06 -6.16
C ILE A 56 8.42 3.38 -5.78
N ASN A 57 9.29 3.95 -6.62
CA ASN A 57 9.92 5.26 -6.36
C ASN A 57 8.90 6.41 -6.46
N LYS A 58 7.71 6.17 -7.03
CA LYS A 58 6.61 7.13 -7.04
C LYS A 58 5.78 7.11 -5.75
N LEU A 59 5.97 6.12 -4.88
CA LEU A 59 5.25 6.06 -3.61
C LEU A 59 5.73 7.15 -2.66
N ILE A 60 4.76 7.82 -2.04
CA ILE A 60 4.99 8.82 -1.01
C ILE A 60 4.74 8.14 0.34
N LYS A 61 5.78 8.02 1.19
CA LYS A 61 5.61 7.54 2.57
C LYS A 61 4.95 8.66 3.39
N VAL A 62 3.64 8.58 3.56
CA VAL A 62 2.84 9.59 4.27
C VAL A 62 3.24 9.64 5.75
N LYS A 63 3.49 10.83 6.28
CA LYS A 63 3.73 11.03 7.72
C LYS A 63 2.45 10.66 8.49
N GLN A 64 2.56 9.68 9.37
CA GLN A 64 1.48 9.24 10.26
C GLN A 64 1.76 9.69 11.70
N LYS A 65 0.70 9.82 12.51
CA LYS A 65 0.81 10.11 13.94
C LYS A 65 1.69 9.08 14.63
N ASP A 66 2.44 9.52 15.64
CA ASP A 66 3.17 8.59 16.50
C ASP A 66 2.17 7.82 17.39
N VAL A 67 2.55 6.61 17.78
CA VAL A 67 1.78 5.83 18.74
C VAL A 67 2.26 6.29 20.10
N GLU A 68 1.37 6.90 20.89
CA GLU A 68 1.62 7.25 22.30
C GLU A 68 1.85 6.01 23.17
#